data_AF-A0A949SEK8-F1
#
_entry.id   AF-A0A949SEK8-F1
#
_cell.length_a   1.000
_cell.length_b   1.000
_cell.length_c   1.000
_cell.angle_alpha   90.00
_cell.angle_beta   90.00
_cell.angle_gamma   90.00
#
_symmetry.space_group_name_H-M   'P 1'
#
loop_
_entity.id
_entity.type
_entity.pdbx_description
1 polymer ?
#
loop_
_entity_poly.entity_id
_entity_poly.type
_entity_poly.pdbx_seq_one_letter_code
_entity_poly.pdbx_strand_id
1 'polypeptide(L)'
;MRRRIRLLFLAFAAVLPSPIAKSFLRIFFGYKIGKGVRIGFSLIDAHRCSIGDNVSIGHLNVFTGIDELSIGEHTRIGALNIFRGGSRIAIGRYCEILRLNEINSIPEPDVVNEIDPQCIIGDGSMIGASHKIDFTDRVEFGKCVILGGRNSSIWTHNRQRTAPVFVGERTYLGSEIRVAPGAAIPARCIVGLGSVVVGKFDSEYRLIGGMPAKEIKELSEEDRFLVERDTRKDLPANI
;
A
#
# COMPACT_ATOMS: atom_id res chain seq x y z
N MET A 1 25.70 -9.97 7.32
CA MET A 1 25.19 -11.07 8.18
C MET A 1 24.59 -12.15 7.29
N ARG A 2 24.87 -13.44 7.53
CA ARG A 2 24.24 -14.55 6.75
C ARG A 2 22.72 -14.51 6.93
N ARG A 3 21.94 -14.76 5.85
CA ARG A 3 20.47 -14.63 5.82
C ARG A 3 19.76 -15.31 6.99
N ARG A 4 20.16 -16.54 7.36
CA ARG A 4 19.56 -17.27 8.49
C ARG A 4 19.75 -16.56 9.83
N ILE A 5 20.95 -16.07 10.11
CA ILE A 5 21.25 -15.33 11.35
C ILE A 5 20.45 -14.03 11.39
N ARG A 6 20.34 -13.35 10.24
CA ARG A 6 19.54 -12.13 10.11
C ARG A 6 18.08 -12.37 10.51
N LEU A 7 17.47 -13.43 9.96
CA LEU A 7 16.08 -13.77 10.26
C LEU A 7 15.86 -14.15 11.73
N LEU A 8 16.82 -14.84 12.37
CA LEU A 8 16.73 -15.14 13.81
C LEU A 8 16.70 -13.87 14.66
N PHE A 9 17.56 -12.89 14.34
CA PHE A 9 17.59 -11.60 15.06
C PHE A 9 16.28 -10.82 14.84
N LEU A 10 15.74 -10.84 13.62
CA LEU A 10 14.47 -10.19 13.31
C LEU A 10 13.29 -10.88 13.98
N ALA A 11 13.27 -12.22 14.02
CA ALA A 11 12.26 -12.99 14.74
C ALA A 11 12.31 -12.71 16.25
N PHE A 12 13.52 -12.59 16.81
CA PHE A 12 13.69 -12.14 18.20
C PHE A 12 13.13 -10.73 18.41
N ALA A 13 13.48 -9.77 17.55
CA ALA A 13 12.94 -8.40 17.64
C ALA A 13 11.41 -8.37 17.56
N ALA A 14 10.81 -9.24 16.74
CA ALA A 14 9.37 -9.30 16.50
C ALA A 14 8.54 -9.72 17.72
N VAL A 15 9.15 -10.36 18.73
CA VAL A 15 8.44 -10.78 19.96
C VAL A 15 8.70 -9.84 21.14
N LEU A 16 9.55 -8.81 20.97
CA LEU A 16 9.88 -7.88 22.03
C LEU A 16 8.80 -6.79 22.19
N PRO A 17 8.59 -6.26 23.41
CA PRO A 17 7.82 -5.04 23.61
C PRO A 17 8.37 -3.87 22.78
N SER A 18 7.47 -2.99 22.32
CA SER A 18 7.81 -1.94 21.34
C SER A 18 9.06 -1.10 21.69
N PRO A 19 9.29 -0.61 22.93
CA PRO A 19 10.48 0.17 23.24
C PRO A 19 11.78 -0.60 22.98
N ILE A 20 11.79 -1.88 23.34
CA ILE A 20 12.96 -2.76 23.21
C ILE A 20 13.14 -3.15 21.74
N ALA A 21 12.07 -3.55 21.05
CA ALA A 21 12.10 -3.89 19.63
C ALA A 21 12.70 -2.75 18.79
N LYS A 22 12.25 -1.50 19.02
CA LYS A 22 12.77 -0.33 18.30
C LYS A 22 14.26 -0.11 18.55
N SER A 23 14.72 -0.19 19.80
CA SER A 23 16.14 -0.04 20.12
C SER A 23 16.98 -1.14 19.49
N PHE A 24 16.50 -2.39 19.54
CA PHE A 24 17.15 -3.53 18.90
C PHE A 24 17.28 -3.33 17.38
N LEU A 25 16.20 -2.93 16.70
CA LEU A 25 16.21 -2.66 15.26
C LEU A 25 17.15 -1.51 14.88
N ARG A 26 17.22 -0.43 15.67
CA ARG A 26 18.20 0.65 15.45
C ARG A 26 19.64 0.14 15.55
N ILE A 27 19.97 -0.61 16.60
CA ILE A 27 21.34 -1.05 16.91
C ILE A 27 21.83 -2.10 15.92
N PHE A 28 21.04 -3.16 15.69
CA PHE A 28 21.49 -4.32 14.91
C PHE A 28 21.25 -4.18 13.41
N PHE A 29 20.34 -3.30 12.98
CA PHE A 29 19.95 -3.16 11.57
C PHE A 29 20.09 -1.73 11.03
N GLY A 30 20.46 -0.76 11.87
CA GLY A 30 20.64 0.63 11.44
C GLY A 30 19.34 1.32 11.00
N TYR A 31 18.18 0.78 11.39
CA TYR A 31 16.88 1.34 10.98
C TYR A 31 16.67 2.74 11.56
N LYS A 32 16.15 3.65 10.74
CA LYS A 32 15.78 5.00 11.18
C LYS A 32 14.35 4.97 11.71
N ILE A 33 14.18 5.05 13.02
CA ILE A 33 12.86 5.00 13.66
C ILE A 33 12.63 6.28 14.45
N GLY A 34 11.55 6.99 14.14
CA GLY A 34 11.16 8.26 14.74
C GLY A 34 10.69 8.20 16.20
N LYS A 35 10.28 9.35 16.72
CA LYS A 35 9.68 9.55 18.04
C LYS A 35 8.22 9.10 18.04
N GLY A 36 7.71 8.69 19.20
CA GLY A 36 6.29 8.27 19.33
C GLY A 36 5.91 6.98 18.58
N VAL A 37 6.85 6.36 17.85
CA VAL A 37 6.58 5.14 17.06
C VAL A 37 6.17 3.99 17.98
N ARG A 38 5.14 3.25 17.59
CA ARG A 38 4.69 2.01 18.21
C ARG A 38 4.75 0.88 17.20
N ILE A 39 5.37 -0.23 17.59
CA ILE A 39 5.50 -1.44 16.78
C ILE A 39 5.02 -2.59 17.66
N GLY A 40 3.91 -3.22 17.28
CA GLY A 40 3.43 -4.45 17.87
C GLY A 40 4.34 -5.64 17.57
N PHE A 41 3.90 -6.84 17.88
CA PHE A 41 4.70 -8.05 17.65
C PHE A 41 4.78 -8.38 16.15
N SER A 42 5.71 -7.74 15.45
CA SER A 42 5.77 -7.69 13.99
C SER A 42 7.21 -7.85 13.51
N LEU A 43 7.38 -8.63 12.44
CA LEU A 43 8.68 -8.87 11.83
C LEU A 43 8.95 -7.80 10.77
N ILE A 44 10.10 -7.12 10.86
CA ILE A 44 10.48 -6.06 9.92
C ILE A 44 11.82 -6.37 9.25
N ASP A 45 11.78 -7.10 8.14
CA ASP A 45 12.95 -7.41 7.31
C ASP A 45 13.00 -6.53 6.06
N ALA A 46 13.81 -5.47 6.14
CA ALA A 46 14.12 -4.59 5.02
C ALA A 46 15.62 -4.26 4.98
N HIS A 47 16.21 -4.08 3.79
CA HIS A 47 17.62 -3.71 3.68
C HIS A 47 17.86 -2.26 4.13
N ARG A 48 17.00 -1.33 3.72
CA ARG A 48 16.90 0.04 4.25
C ARG A 48 15.50 0.25 4.83
N CYS A 49 15.43 0.82 6.03
CA CYS A 49 14.15 1.07 6.70
C CYS A 49 14.14 2.45 7.36
N SER A 50 13.10 3.23 7.05
CA SER A 50 12.80 4.50 7.71
C SER A 50 11.33 4.56 8.12
N ILE A 51 11.09 4.80 9.41
CA ILE A 51 9.76 4.94 10.00
C ILE A 51 9.67 6.33 10.64
N GLY A 52 8.77 7.18 10.15
CA GLY A 52 8.55 8.53 10.62
C GLY A 52 7.95 8.61 12.03
N ASP A 53 7.82 9.84 12.53
CA ASP A 53 7.30 10.09 13.87
C ASP A 53 5.82 9.67 14.00
N ASN A 54 5.42 9.24 15.19
CA ASN A 54 4.03 8.90 15.54
C ASN A 54 3.39 7.80 14.68
N VAL A 55 4.19 6.98 14.00
CA VAL A 55 3.71 5.79 13.30
C VAL A 55 3.26 4.72 14.29
N SER A 56 2.13 4.07 14.01
CA SER A 56 1.67 2.90 14.76
C SER A 56 1.54 1.70 13.83
N ILE A 57 2.29 0.64 14.11
CA ILE A 57 2.20 -0.66 13.44
C ILE A 57 1.60 -1.65 14.43
N GLY A 58 0.47 -2.27 14.08
CA GLY A 58 -0.22 -3.26 14.89
C GLY A 58 0.57 -4.57 15.04
N HIS A 59 -0.08 -5.57 15.62
CA HIS A 59 0.54 -6.89 15.85
C HIS A 59 0.53 -7.76 14.60
N LEU A 60 1.46 -8.71 14.56
CA LEU A 60 1.52 -9.80 13.60
C LEU A 60 1.60 -9.34 12.14
N ASN A 61 2.18 -8.15 11.90
CA ASN A 61 2.54 -7.75 10.56
C ASN A 61 3.87 -8.41 10.17
N VAL A 62 3.98 -8.75 8.89
CA VAL A 62 5.18 -9.36 8.32
C VAL A 62 5.67 -8.49 7.18
N PHE A 63 6.82 -7.86 7.36
CA PHE A 63 7.56 -7.19 6.29
C PHE A 63 8.76 -8.05 5.93
N THR A 64 8.87 -8.54 4.69
CA THR A 64 9.95 -9.47 4.32
C THR A 64 10.52 -9.31 2.92
N GLY A 65 11.84 -9.37 2.82
CA GLY A 65 12.54 -9.31 1.53
C GLY A 65 12.36 -7.98 0.80
N ILE A 66 12.26 -6.87 1.54
CA ILE A 66 12.08 -5.53 0.98
C ILE A 66 13.45 -4.84 0.88
N ASP A 67 13.80 -4.26 -0.25
CA ASP A 67 15.06 -3.51 -0.35
C ASP A 67 14.97 -2.16 0.38
N GLU A 68 13.91 -1.39 0.14
CA GLU A 68 13.67 -0.13 0.82
C GLU A 68 12.23 -0.02 1.36
N LEU A 69 12.11 0.09 2.68
CA LEU A 69 10.85 0.36 3.37
C LEU A 69 10.84 1.78 3.92
N SER A 70 9.86 2.59 3.51
CA SER A 70 9.62 3.91 4.08
C SER A 70 8.17 4.06 4.52
N ILE A 71 7.98 4.56 5.74
CA ILE A 71 6.66 4.82 6.32
C ILE A 71 6.64 6.25 6.86
N GLY A 72 5.78 7.09 6.29
CA GLY A 72 5.62 8.49 6.66
C GLY A 72 5.03 8.65 8.05
N GLU A 73 5.24 9.83 8.63
CA GLU A 73 4.74 10.18 9.97
C GLU A 73 3.21 10.05 10.09
N HIS A 74 2.72 9.85 11.31
CA HIS A 74 1.30 9.74 11.64
C HIS A 74 0.52 8.63 10.90
N THR A 75 1.22 7.74 10.21
CA THR A 75 0.63 6.58 9.53
C THR A 75 0.25 5.48 10.51
N ARG A 76 -0.92 4.87 10.29
CA ARG A 76 -1.44 3.74 11.07
C ARG A 76 -1.52 2.51 10.17
N ILE A 77 -0.85 1.44 10.59
CA ILE A 77 -0.96 0.11 10.01
C ILE A 77 -1.58 -0.78 11.08
N GLY A 78 -2.72 -1.40 10.79
CA GLY A 78 -3.39 -2.31 11.70
C GLY A 78 -2.64 -3.64 11.83
N ALA A 79 -3.36 -4.71 12.17
CA ALA A 79 -2.74 -6.01 12.44
C ALA A 79 -2.78 -6.93 11.21
N LEU A 80 -1.91 -7.94 11.22
CA LEU A 80 -1.97 -9.09 10.28
C LEU A 80 -1.84 -8.71 8.80
N ASN A 81 -1.14 -7.64 8.46
CA ASN A 81 -0.81 -7.34 7.06
C ASN A 81 0.52 -8.02 6.67
N ILE A 82 0.62 -8.39 5.40
CA ILE A 82 1.82 -8.93 4.78
C ILE A 82 2.33 -7.92 3.76
N PHE A 83 3.58 -7.52 3.90
CA PHE A 83 4.34 -6.69 2.97
C PHE A 83 5.56 -7.48 2.53
N ARG A 84 5.65 -7.83 1.24
CA ARG A 84 6.70 -8.76 0.79
C ARG A 84 7.31 -8.38 -0.53
N GLY A 85 8.64 -8.45 -0.59
CA GLY A 85 9.40 -8.32 -1.82
C GLY A 85 9.55 -6.89 -2.32
N GLY A 86 10.14 -6.79 -3.51
CA GLY A 86 10.25 -5.57 -4.31
C GLY A 86 11.39 -4.64 -3.91
N SER A 87 11.69 -3.73 -4.83
CA SER A 87 12.76 -2.74 -4.68
C SER A 87 12.37 -1.62 -3.72
N ARG A 88 11.07 -1.33 -3.58
CA ARG A 88 10.58 -0.30 -2.67
C ARG A 88 9.14 -0.51 -2.23
N ILE A 89 8.89 -0.31 -0.93
CA ILE A 89 7.56 -0.05 -0.38
C ILE A 89 7.59 1.32 0.30
N ALA A 90 6.87 2.27 -0.26
CA ALA A 90 6.76 3.63 0.25
C ALA A 90 5.32 3.93 0.67
N ILE A 91 5.11 4.06 1.97
CA ILE A 91 3.83 4.44 2.56
C ILE A 91 3.96 5.89 3.00
N GLY A 92 3.12 6.77 2.44
CA GLY A 92 3.09 8.19 2.73
C GLY A 92 2.76 8.51 4.18
N ARG A 93 2.67 9.81 4.47
CA ARG A 93 2.29 10.34 5.77
C ARG A 93 0.78 10.24 5.95
N TYR A 94 0.33 10.13 7.18
CA TYR A 94 -1.08 10.07 7.53
C TYR A 94 -1.88 8.95 6.82
N CYS A 95 -1.23 7.92 6.29
CA CYS A 95 -1.94 6.80 5.69
C CYS A 95 -2.62 5.95 6.76
N GLU A 96 -3.67 5.25 6.36
CA GLU A 96 -4.37 4.28 7.21
C GLU A 96 -4.55 2.96 6.45
N ILE A 97 -3.78 1.95 6.85
CA ILE A 97 -3.87 0.60 6.29
C ILE A 97 -4.48 -0.27 7.38
N LEU A 98 -5.65 -0.86 7.15
CA LEU A 98 -6.33 -1.64 8.19
C LEU A 98 -5.63 -2.99 8.40
N ARG A 99 -6.25 -4.12 8.02
CA ARG A 99 -5.81 -5.44 8.44
C ARG A 99 -5.93 -6.48 7.34
N LEU A 100 -5.17 -7.56 7.45
CA LEU A 100 -5.27 -8.72 6.58
C LEU A 100 -4.97 -8.43 5.10
N ASN A 101 -4.30 -7.32 4.79
CA ASN A 101 -3.90 -7.02 3.42
C ASN A 101 -2.65 -7.83 3.04
N GLU A 102 -2.59 -8.30 1.80
CA GLU A 102 -1.42 -8.94 1.19
C GLU A 102 -0.89 -7.99 0.10
N ILE A 103 0.22 -7.32 0.40
CA ILE A 103 0.91 -6.40 -0.51
C ILE A 103 2.24 -7.07 -0.86
N ASN A 104 2.31 -7.68 -2.05
CA ASN A 104 3.38 -8.61 -2.40
C ASN A 104 3.93 -8.38 -3.81
N SER A 105 5.25 -8.47 -3.97
CA SER A 105 5.94 -8.67 -5.23
C SER A 105 6.48 -10.09 -5.29
N ILE A 106 6.38 -10.74 -6.45
CA ILE A 106 7.02 -12.03 -6.69
C ILE A 106 8.55 -11.86 -6.65
N PRO A 107 9.28 -12.61 -5.81
CA PRO A 107 10.74 -12.62 -5.85
C PRO A 107 11.24 -13.31 -7.14
N GLU A 108 12.20 -12.70 -7.82
CA GLU A 108 12.85 -13.26 -9.02
C GLU A 108 11.83 -13.78 -10.07
N PRO A 109 10.90 -12.93 -10.53
CA PRO A 109 9.84 -13.37 -11.44
C PRO A 109 10.40 -13.76 -12.82
N ASP A 110 9.88 -14.83 -13.40
CA ASP A 110 10.17 -15.25 -14.77
C ASP A 110 9.29 -14.47 -15.76
N VAL A 111 9.78 -13.32 -16.23
CA VAL A 111 9.07 -12.39 -17.10
C VAL A 111 9.91 -11.97 -18.30
N VAL A 112 9.26 -11.59 -19.39
CA VAL A 112 9.91 -11.26 -20.67
C VAL A 112 10.19 -9.77 -20.87
N ASN A 113 9.93 -8.94 -19.85
CA ASN A 113 10.15 -7.50 -19.89
C ASN A 113 10.80 -7.00 -18.59
N GLU A 114 11.38 -5.80 -18.63
CA GLU A 114 11.88 -5.13 -17.44
C GLU A 114 10.73 -4.82 -16.48
N ILE A 115 11.03 -4.88 -15.18
CA ILE A 115 10.07 -4.66 -14.10
C ILE A 115 10.53 -3.52 -13.20
N ASP A 116 9.56 -2.85 -12.58
CA ASP A 116 9.81 -1.85 -11.56
C ASP A 116 8.98 -2.14 -10.29
N PRO A 117 9.39 -3.10 -9.44
CA PRO A 117 8.58 -3.62 -8.33
C PRO A 117 8.54 -2.66 -7.14
N GLN A 118 7.88 -1.52 -7.33
CA GLN A 118 7.66 -0.49 -6.32
C GLN A 118 6.17 -0.38 -5.98
N CYS A 119 5.86 -0.44 -4.67
CA CYS A 119 4.54 -0.11 -4.15
C CYS A 119 4.59 1.26 -3.47
N ILE A 120 3.88 2.23 -4.03
CA ILE A 120 3.82 3.61 -3.53
C ILE A 120 2.39 3.93 -3.14
N ILE A 121 2.18 4.28 -1.87
CA ILE A 121 0.90 4.69 -1.32
C ILE A 121 1.02 6.15 -0.90
N GLY A 122 0.42 7.06 -1.68
CA GLY A 122 0.52 8.50 -1.46
C GLY A 122 -0.08 8.97 -0.13
N ASP A 123 0.37 10.14 0.33
CA ASP A 123 -0.03 10.76 1.60
C ASP A 123 -1.55 10.77 1.79
N GLY A 124 -2.00 10.50 3.02
CA GLY A 124 -3.42 10.49 3.38
C GLY A 124 -4.22 9.32 2.81
N SER A 125 -3.62 8.39 2.08
CA SER A 125 -4.38 7.28 1.50
C SER A 125 -4.85 6.27 2.56
N MET A 126 -6.02 5.67 2.31
CA MET A 126 -6.63 4.67 3.16
C MET A 126 -6.80 3.36 2.41
N ILE A 127 -6.31 2.26 2.98
CA ILE A 127 -6.51 0.90 2.48
C ILE A 127 -7.33 0.15 3.52
N GLY A 128 -8.45 -0.41 3.08
CA GLY A 128 -9.36 -1.24 3.86
C GLY A 128 -8.71 -2.56 4.30
N ALA A 129 -9.51 -3.61 4.38
CA ALA A 129 -9.08 -4.89 4.92
C ALA A 129 -9.12 -6.00 3.87
N SER A 130 -8.23 -6.99 3.96
CA SER A 130 -8.30 -8.17 3.09
C SER A 130 -8.20 -7.85 1.59
N HIS A 131 -7.42 -6.82 1.21
CA HIS A 131 -7.06 -6.57 -0.18
C HIS A 131 -5.79 -7.32 -0.57
N LYS A 132 -5.70 -7.66 -1.86
CA LYS A 132 -4.48 -8.18 -2.47
C LYS A 132 -3.92 -7.16 -3.45
N ILE A 133 -2.67 -6.74 -3.24
CA ILE A 133 -1.97 -5.81 -4.12
C ILE A 133 -0.69 -6.50 -4.59
N ASP A 134 -0.71 -6.97 -5.83
CA ASP A 134 0.49 -7.47 -6.47
C ASP A 134 1.26 -6.33 -7.15
N PHE A 135 2.48 -6.09 -6.68
CA PHE A 135 3.38 -5.07 -7.21
C PHE A 135 4.67 -5.70 -7.77
N THR A 136 4.54 -6.82 -8.48
CA THR A 136 5.65 -7.39 -9.26
C THR A 136 6.12 -6.42 -10.36
N ASP A 137 5.21 -5.56 -10.82
CA ASP A 137 5.52 -4.25 -11.40
C ASP A 137 5.00 -3.12 -10.50
N ARG A 138 5.21 -1.87 -10.91
CA ARG A 138 4.83 -0.72 -10.10
C ARG A 138 3.32 -0.67 -9.82
N VAL A 139 2.97 -0.45 -8.55
CA VAL A 139 1.65 0.02 -8.13
C VAL A 139 1.82 1.37 -7.44
N GLU A 140 1.15 2.39 -7.95
CA GLU A 140 1.24 3.74 -7.41
C GLU A 140 -0.16 4.32 -7.17
N PHE A 141 -0.44 4.62 -5.91
CA PHE A 141 -1.60 5.39 -5.48
C PHE A 141 -1.17 6.83 -5.24
N GLY A 142 -1.91 7.78 -5.81
CA GLY A 142 -1.81 9.19 -5.51
C GLY A 142 -2.19 9.51 -4.06
N LYS A 143 -2.27 10.79 -3.73
CA LYS A 143 -2.66 11.24 -2.39
C LYS A 143 -4.14 10.97 -2.14
N CYS A 144 -4.51 10.75 -0.88
CA CYS A 144 -5.91 10.62 -0.44
C CYS A 144 -6.72 9.58 -1.22
N VAL A 145 -6.07 8.53 -1.74
CA VAL A 145 -6.78 7.41 -2.38
C VAL A 145 -7.44 6.56 -1.32
N ILE A 146 -8.67 6.13 -1.57
CA ILE A 146 -9.36 5.17 -0.70
C ILE A 146 -9.53 3.87 -1.46
N LEU A 147 -8.82 2.81 -1.05
CA LEU A 147 -9.17 1.44 -1.39
C LEU A 147 -10.12 0.89 -0.33
N GLY A 148 -11.42 1.05 -0.59
CA GLY A 148 -12.47 0.87 0.39
C GLY A 148 -12.91 -0.58 0.58
N GLY A 149 -13.47 -0.86 1.76
CA GLY A 149 -14.09 -2.14 2.07
C GLY A 149 -13.08 -3.27 2.19
N ARG A 150 -13.25 -4.30 1.36
CA ARG A 150 -12.48 -5.55 1.39
C ARG A 150 -12.43 -6.30 0.06
N ASN A 151 -11.53 -7.29 -0.01
CA ASN A 151 -11.48 -8.30 -1.07
C ASN A 151 -11.27 -7.74 -2.49
N SER A 152 -10.70 -6.55 -2.60
CA SER A 152 -10.23 -6.05 -3.90
C SER A 152 -8.88 -6.67 -4.25
N SER A 153 -8.62 -6.84 -5.54
CA SER A 153 -7.33 -7.34 -6.04
C SER A 153 -6.78 -6.43 -7.13
N ILE A 154 -5.48 -6.14 -7.05
CA ILE A 154 -4.73 -5.35 -8.03
C ILE A 154 -3.58 -6.22 -8.51
N TRP A 155 -3.46 -6.37 -9.83
CA TRP A 155 -2.47 -7.23 -10.46
C TRP A 155 -1.62 -6.45 -11.44
N THR A 156 -0.31 -6.63 -11.36
CA THR A 156 0.66 -6.00 -12.27
C THR A 156 1.32 -6.98 -13.23
N HIS A 157 1.00 -8.27 -13.14
CA HIS A 157 1.53 -9.29 -14.05
C HIS A 157 0.43 -10.18 -14.61
N ASN A 158 0.73 -10.79 -15.75
CA ASN A 158 0.02 -11.92 -16.31
C ASN A 158 0.97 -13.13 -16.39
N ARG A 159 0.70 -14.10 -17.29
CA ARG A 159 1.51 -15.31 -17.42
C ARG A 159 3.02 -15.05 -17.59
N GLN A 160 3.42 -14.01 -18.33
CA GLN A 160 4.84 -13.74 -18.63
C GLN A 160 5.19 -12.25 -18.81
N ARG A 161 4.20 -11.36 -18.84
CA ARG A 161 4.42 -9.91 -18.99
C ARG A 161 3.91 -9.18 -17.77
N THR A 162 4.54 -8.06 -17.48
CA THR A 162 4.11 -7.14 -16.44
C THR A 162 3.71 -5.79 -17.02
N ALA A 163 2.90 -5.04 -16.28
CA ALA A 163 2.58 -3.66 -16.57
C ALA A 163 2.15 -2.94 -15.29
N PRO A 164 2.56 -1.68 -15.11
CA PRO A 164 2.28 -0.93 -13.90
C PRO A 164 0.80 -0.56 -13.77
N VAL A 165 0.36 -0.31 -12.54
CA VAL A 165 -0.98 0.18 -12.22
C VAL A 165 -0.89 1.54 -11.52
N PHE A 166 -1.68 2.50 -12.00
CA PHE A 166 -1.74 3.86 -11.46
C PHE A 166 -3.15 4.19 -10.99
N VAL A 167 -3.25 4.78 -9.79
CA VAL A 167 -4.51 5.30 -9.25
C VAL A 167 -4.28 6.77 -8.88
N GLY A 168 -4.98 7.67 -9.56
CA GLY A 168 -4.87 9.11 -9.34
C GLY A 168 -5.32 9.53 -7.94
N GLU A 169 -4.89 10.72 -7.54
CA GLU A 169 -5.22 11.26 -6.22
C GLU A 169 -6.72 11.40 -6.00
N ARG A 170 -7.15 11.30 -4.73
CA ARG A 170 -8.54 11.48 -4.31
C ARG A 170 -9.52 10.53 -5.01
N THR A 171 -9.04 9.42 -5.55
CA THR A 171 -9.90 8.40 -6.16
C THR A 171 -10.44 7.44 -5.11
N TYR A 172 -11.75 7.18 -5.16
CA TYR A 172 -12.42 6.20 -4.31
C TYR A 172 -12.63 4.90 -5.09
N LEU A 173 -11.98 3.83 -4.63
CA LEU A 173 -12.13 2.48 -5.13
C LEU A 173 -13.07 1.70 -4.20
N GLY A 174 -14.20 1.24 -4.73
CA GLY A 174 -15.12 0.38 -3.99
C GLY A 174 -14.49 -0.95 -3.56
N SER A 175 -15.22 -1.65 -2.69
CA SER A 175 -14.93 -3.04 -2.31
C SER A 175 -15.03 -3.98 -3.52
N GLU A 176 -14.34 -5.13 -3.44
CA GLU A 176 -14.48 -6.22 -4.42
C GLU A 176 -14.13 -5.81 -5.86
N ILE A 177 -13.27 -4.82 -6.08
CA ILE A 177 -12.81 -4.49 -7.43
C ILE A 177 -11.67 -5.42 -7.88
N ARG A 178 -11.50 -5.58 -9.19
CA ARG A 178 -10.35 -6.26 -9.79
C ARG A 178 -9.67 -5.31 -10.75
N VAL A 179 -8.39 -5.04 -10.56
CA VAL A 179 -7.60 -4.14 -11.43
C VAL A 179 -6.56 -4.96 -12.18
N ALA A 180 -6.63 -4.91 -13.51
CA ALA A 180 -5.76 -5.67 -14.39
C ALA A 180 -4.41 -4.97 -14.63
N PRO A 181 -3.36 -5.72 -15.05
CA PRO A 181 -2.07 -5.13 -15.39
C PRO A 181 -2.19 -4.02 -16.44
N GLY A 182 -1.48 -2.92 -16.22
CA GLY A 182 -1.48 -1.77 -17.14
C GLY A 182 -2.66 -0.81 -16.97
N ALA A 183 -3.54 -1.06 -16.01
CA ALA A 183 -4.68 -0.19 -15.75
C ALA A 183 -4.25 1.15 -15.14
N ALA A 184 -4.92 2.23 -15.54
CA ALA A 184 -4.72 3.56 -14.97
C ALA A 184 -6.08 4.20 -14.71
N ILE A 185 -6.28 4.70 -13.49
CA ILE A 185 -7.50 5.36 -13.06
C ILE A 185 -7.14 6.82 -12.77
N PRO A 186 -7.76 7.82 -13.44
CA PRO A 186 -7.54 9.24 -13.20
C PRO A 186 -7.84 9.67 -11.76
N ALA A 187 -7.46 10.90 -11.45
CA ALA A 187 -7.75 11.51 -10.16
C ALA A 187 -9.26 11.76 -10.00
N ARG A 188 -9.70 11.79 -8.74
CA ARG A 188 -11.06 12.20 -8.31
C ARG A 188 -12.17 11.39 -8.97
N CYS A 189 -11.90 10.12 -9.25
CA CYS A 189 -12.88 9.18 -9.80
C CYS A 189 -13.48 8.30 -8.71
N ILE A 190 -14.65 7.73 -8.98
CA ILE A 190 -15.24 6.67 -8.18
C ILE A 190 -15.25 5.40 -9.01
N VAL A 191 -14.65 4.32 -8.50
CA VAL A 191 -14.80 2.98 -9.08
C VAL A 191 -15.85 2.22 -8.28
N GLY A 192 -16.96 1.90 -8.93
CA GLY A 192 -18.08 1.19 -8.32
C GLY A 192 -17.68 -0.19 -7.78
N LEU A 193 -18.38 -0.62 -6.74
CA LEU A 193 -18.23 -1.95 -6.12
C LEU A 193 -18.26 -3.07 -7.16
N GLY A 194 -17.38 -4.07 -7.03
CA GLY A 194 -17.38 -5.24 -7.91
C GLY A 194 -16.81 -5.02 -9.31
N SER A 195 -16.34 -3.81 -9.65
CA SER A 195 -15.91 -3.49 -11.01
C SER A 195 -14.60 -4.17 -11.41
N VAL A 196 -14.46 -4.48 -12.70
CA VAL A 196 -13.24 -5.06 -13.30
C VAL A 196 -12.60 -4.03 -14.22
N VAL A 197 -11.57 -3.36 -13.72
CA VAL A 197 -10.84 -2.29 -14.40
C VAL A 197 -9.81 -2.91 -15.33
N VAL A 198 -10.08 -2.86 -16.63
CA VAL A 198 -9.21 -3.36 -17.70
C VAL A 198 -8.78 -2.19 -18.58
N GLY A 199 -7.54 -1.75 -18.44
CA GLY A 199 -6.98 -0.65 -19.23
C GLY A 199 -7.04 0.72 -18.54
N LYS A 200 -6.80 1.76 -19.34
CA LYS A 200 -6.59 3.13 -18.88
C LYS A 200 -7.84 3.97 -19.12
N PHE A 201 -8.13 4.84 -18.17
CA PHE A 201 -9.09 5.92 -18.29
C PHE A 201 -8.35 7.25 -18.30
N ASP A 202 -8.93 8.27 -18.93
CA ASP A 202 -8.27 9.58 -19.14
C ASP A 202 -9.04 10.75 -18.51
N SER A 203 -10.30 10.56 -18.13
CA SER A 203 -11.15 11.63 -17.59
C SER A 203 -11.23 11.59 -16.06
N GLU A 204 -10.92 12.72 -15.41
CA GLU A 204 -11.21 12.93 -14.00
C GLU A 204 -12.72 13.09 -13.74
N TYR A 205 -13.13 12.99 -12.46
CA TYR A 205 -14.52 13.18 -12.04
C TYR A 205 -15.51 12.27 -12.78
N ARG A 206 -15.14 11.00 -12.97
CA ARG A 206 -16.01 9.97 -13.54
C ARG A 206 -16.42 8.93 -12.50
N LEU A 207 -17.66 8.46 -12.63
CA LEU A 207 -18.08 7.18 -12.08
C LEU A 207 -17.70 6.10 -13.09
N ILE A 208 -16.79 5.22 -12.69
CA ILE A 208 -16.32 4.08 -13.47
C ILE A 208 -16.94 2.82 -12.88
N GLY A 209 -17.52 1.95 -13.70
CA GLY A 209 -18.03 0.68 -13.19
C GLY A 209 -18.40 -0.36 -14.23
N GLY A 210 -18.63 -1.58 -13.76
CA GLY A 210 -19.00 -2.75 -14.57
C GLY A 210 -17.89 -3.78 -14.74
N MET A 211 -18.18 -4.82 -15.53
CA MET A 211 -17.26 -5.91 -15.85
C MET A 211 -17.36 -6.25 -17.35
N PRO A 212 -16.50 -5.71 -18.23
CA PRO A 212 -15.42 -4.76 -17.94
C PRO A 212 -15.95 -3.39 -17.54
N ALA A 213 -15.16 -2.67 -16.74
CA ALA A 213 -15.51 -1.33 -16.28
C ALA A 213 -15.48 -0.32 -17.42
N LYS A 214 -16.41 0.63 -17.38
CA LYS A 214 -16.52 1.76 -18.31
C LYS A 214 -16.81 3.05 -17.55
N GLU A 215 -16.56 4.19 -18.16
CA GLU A 215 -17.10 5.46 -17.67
C GLU A 215 -18.63 5.44 -17.82
N ILE A 216 -19.35 5.53 -16.70
CA ILE A 216 -20.82 5.48 -16.64
C ILE A 216 -21.39 6.89 -16.78
N LYS A 217 -20.87 7.83 -15.98
CA LYS A 217 -21.32 9.22 -15.93
C LYS A 217 -20.25 10.12 -15.32
N GLU A 218 -20.43 11.43 -15.47
CA GLU A 218 -19.72 12.43 -14.67
C GLU A 218 -20.22 12.41 -13.22
N LEU A 219 -19.34 12.74 -12.28
CA LEU A 219 -19.69 12.88 -10.87
C LEU A 219 -20.53 14.14 -10.67
N SER A 220 -21.73 13.96 -10.11
CA SER A 220 -22.57 15.03 -9.59
C SER A 220 -21.94 15.65 -8.33
N GLU A 221 -22.50 16.76 -7.85
CA GLU A 221 -22.06 17.38 -6.57
C GLU A 221 -22.17 16.40 -5.40
N GLU A 222 -23.21 15.58 -5.36
CA GLU A 222 -23.39 14.55 -4.33
C GLU A 222 -22.31 13.46 -4.42
N ASP A 223 -21.94 13.05 -5.64
CA ASP A 223 -20.89 12.05 -5.84
C ASP A 223 -19.51 12.62 -5.44
N ARG A 224 -19.24 13.90 -5.75
CA ARG A 224 -17.96 14.57 -5.46
C ARG A 224 -17.62 14.60 -3.97
N PHE A 225 -18.63 14.58 -3.10
CA PHE A 225 -18.44 14.46 -1.66
C PHE A 225 -17.54 13.27 -1.25
N LEU A 226 -17.60 12.15 -2.00
CA LEU A 226 -16.83 10.94 -1.70
C LEU A 226 -15.34 11.03 -2.06
N VAL A 227 -14.96 11.97 -2.92
CA VAL A 227 -13.59 12.16 -3.42
C VAL A 227 -12.95 13.45 -2.91
N GLU A 228 -13.75 14.45 -2.54
CA GLU A 228 -13.25 15.74 -2.05
C GLU A 228 -13.09 15.77 -0.53
N ARG A 229 -13.84 14.94 0.20
CA ARG A 229 -13.71 14.86 1.66
C ARG A 229 -12.40 14.19 2.07
N ASP A 230 -11.76 14.73 3.10
CA ASP A 230 -10.53 14.15 3.64
C ASP A 230 -10.77 12.73 4.18
N THR A 231 -9.80 11.86 3.88
CA THR A 231 -9.79 10.45 4.30
C THR A 231 -9.71 10.29 5.81
N ARG A 232 -9.20 11.31 6.51
CA ARG A 232 -9.02 11.35 7.96
C ARG A 232 -9.41 12.71 8.52
N LYS A 233 -9.93 12.72 9.75
CA LYS A 233 -10.29 13.95 10.48
C LYS A 233 -9.08 14.79 10.88
N ASP A 234 -7.92 14.16 11.06
CA ASP A 234 -6.67 14.79 11.51
C ASP A 234 -5.68 14.99 10.34
N LEU A 235 -6.17 14.96 9.10
CA LEU A 235 -5.34 15.18 7.92
C LEU A 235 -4.93 16.66 7.84
N PRO A 236 -3.64 16.99 7.71
CA PRO A 236 -3.20 18.36 7.49
C PRO A 236 -3.70 18.93 6.16
N ALA A 237 -3.99 20.23 6.12
CA ALA A 237 -4.47 20.92 4.91
C ALA A 237 -3.46 20.95 3.74
N ASN A 238 -2.19 20.60 3.98
CA ASN A 238 -1.13 20.56 2.97
C ASN A 238 -0.91 19.16 2.36
N ILE A 239 -1.82 18.22 2.61
CA ILE A 239 -1.85 16.89 1.98
C ILE A 239 -2.93 16.90 0.89
#